data_AF-A0A7C6BCL2-F1
#
_entry.id   AF-A0A7C6BCL2-F1
#
_cell.length_a   1.000
_cell.length_b   1.000
_cell.length_c   1.000
_cell.angle_alpha   90.00
_cell.angle_beta   90.00
_cell.angle_gamma   90.00
#
_symmetry.space_group_name_H-M   'P 1'
#
loop_
_entity.id
_entity.type
_entity.pdbx_description
1 polymer ?
#
loop_
_entity_poly.entity_id
_entity_poly.type
_entity_poly.pdbx_seq_one_letter_code
_entity_poly.pdbx_strand_id
1 'polypeptide(L)'
;LERSAGLFNQITPGKPDQDLLNPGFPAFDFDAILGVRYEINLSRPPMFDKDGHVIHPDAGRIVHLTFDGAPVADDMQFIVATNNYRAGGGGNFPGTGDTIIFEGPDTNRDVVVRYISKHGTITPSTQINWRFAPMPGTTVLFNTGPKAADHIGDVKGVTIEPAGDGPDGFARYRISL
;
A
#
# COMPACT_ATOMS: atom_id res chain seq x y z
N LEU A 1 5.56 2.72 -6.50
CA LEU A 1 4.23 3.16 -6.02
C LEU A 1 3.10 2.72 -6.96
N GLU A 2 3.10 3.13 -8.25
CA GLU A 2 2.07 2.69 -9.22
C GLU A 2 1.93 1.17 -9.33
N ARG A 3 3.05 0.44 -9.37
CA ARG A 3 3.07 -1.02 -9.36
C ARG A 3 2.36 -1.60 -8.13
N SER A 4 2.64 -1.07 -6.94
CA SER A 4 1.99 -1.49 -5.68
C SER A 4 0.50 -1.18 -5.68
N ALA A 5 0.07 -0.05 -6.27
CA ALA A 5 -1.33 0.32 -6.37
C ALA A 5 -2.18 -0.66 -7.21
N GLY A 6 -1.55 -1.63 -7.89
CA GLY A 6 -2.24 -2.74 -8.55
C GLY A 6 -2.95 -3.72 -7.60
N LEU A 7 -2.66 -3.68 -6.29
CA LEU A 7 -3.40 -4.44 -5.27
C LEU A 7 -4.89 -4.09 -5.26
N PHE A 8 -5.24 -2.85 -5.59
CA PHE A 8 -6.62 -2.36 -5.50
C PHE A 8 -7.36 -2.50 -6.84
N ASN A 9 -8.64 -2.84 -6.79
CA ASN A 9 -9.50 -2.76 -7.97
C ASN A 9 -9.69 -1.31 -8.44
N GLN A 10 -10.07 -1.12 -9.69
CA GLN A 10 -10.61 0.17 -10.14
C GLN A 10 -12.02 0.32 -9.58
N ILE A 11 -12.29 1.46 -8.95
CA ILE A 11 -13.53 1.75 -8.26
C ILE A 11 -14.32 2.78 -9.06
N THR A 12 -15.60 2.49 -9.31
CA THR A 12 -16.52 3.40 -9.98
C THR A 12 -16.99 4.47 -8.99
N PRO A 13 -16.78 5.77 -9.25
CA PRO A 13 -17.27 6.84 -8.37
C PRO A 13 -18.78 6.80 -8.16
N GLY A 14 -19.24 7.08 -6.93
CA GLY A 14 -20.65 7.16 -6.56
C GLY A 14 -21.36 5.81 -6.45
N LYS A 15 -20.62 4.69 -6.52
CA LYS A 15 -21.17 3.34 -6.37
C LYS A 15 -20.80 2.75 -5.01
N PRO A 16 -21.76 2.14 -4.31
CA PRO A 16 -21.48 1.49 -3.04
C PRO A 16 -20.88 0.09 -3.26
N ASP A 17 -20.19 -0.37 -2.24
CA ASP A 17 -19.91 -1.76 -1.90
C ASP A 17 -19.15 -2.54 -2.97
N GLN A 18 -18.15 -1.88 -3.56
CA GLN A 18 -17.26 -2.48 -4.54
C GLN A 18 -16.09 -3.19 -3.84
N ASP A 19 -15.69 -4.37 -4.31
CA ASP A 19 -14.55 -5.08 -3.72
C ASP A 19 -13.25 -4.26 -3.86
N LEU A 20 -12.59 -3.96 -2.73
CA LEU A 20 -11.39 -3.12 -2.71
C LEU A 20 -10.17 -3.86 -3.30
N LEU A 21 -9.97 -5.10 -2.89
CA LEU A 21 -8.76 -5.86 -3.18
C LEU A 21 -8.93 -6.69 -4.45
N ASN A 22 -7.91 -6.66 -5.30
CA ASN A 22 -7.80 -7.52 -6.47
C ASN A 22 -7.17 -8.87 -6.05
N PRO A 23 -7.93 -9.98 -6.00
CA PRO A 23 -7.39 -11.28 -5.59
C PRO A 23 -6.36 -11.85 -6.59
N GLY A 24 -6.31 -11.32 -7.82
CA GLY A 24 -5.32 -11.69 -8.83
C GLY A 24 -3.97 -11.01 -8.65
N PHE A 25 -3.84 -10.05 -7.72
CA PHE A 25 -2.60 -9.37 -7.42
C PHE A 25 -1.94 -9.98 -6.18
N PRO A 26 -0.66 -10.40 -6.24
CA PRO A 26 0.03 -10.95 -5.07
C PRO A 26 0.22 -9.87 -3.98
N ALA A 27 -0.40 -10.06 -2.81
CA ALA A 27 -0.41 -9.03 -1.77
C ALA A 27 1.00 -8.69 -1.21
N PHE A 28 1.97 -9.60 -1.33
CA PHE A 28 3.37 -9.32 -0.96
C PHE A 28 4.07 -8.35 -1.92
N ASP A 29 3.46 -8.05 -3.08
CA ASP A 29 3.91 -7.01 -4.00
C ASP A 29 3.27 -5.64 -3.72
N PHE A 30 2.53 -5.51 -2.63
CA PHE A 30 2.11 -4.20 -2.14
C PHE A 30 3.17 -3.60 -1.21
N ASP A 31 3.84 -2.55 -1.68
CA ASP A 31 4.79 -1.76 -0.91
C ASP A 31 4.22 -0.37 -0.63
N ALA A 32 4.43 0.12 0.61
CA ALA A 32 4.23 1.51 0.97
C ALA A 32 5.59 2.16 1.28
N ILE A 33 5.85 3.34 0.71
CA ILE A 33 7.12 4.04 0.89
C ILE A 33 7.00 5.04 2.03
N LEU A 34 7.63 4.75 3.16
CA LEU A 34 7.77 5.71 4.26
C LEU A 34 8.70 6.86 3.85
N GLY A 35 8.45 8.06 4.37
CA GLY A 35 9.22 9.28 4.07
C GLY A 35 8.59 10.18 3.01
N VAL A 36 7.70 9.66 2.17
CA VAL A 36 6.89 10.45 1.22
C VAL A 36 5.42 10.46 1.63
N ARG A 37 4.68 11.50 1.22
CA ARG A 37 3.23 11.54 1.34
C ARG A 37 2.55 11.49 -0.01
N TYR A 38 1.48 10.72 -0.15
CA TYR A 38 0.75 10.59 -1.42
C TYR A 38 -0.68 10.10 -1.21
N GLU A 39 -1.48 10.19 -2.27
CA GLU A 39 -2.81 9.61 -2.33
C GLU A 39 -2.90 8.60 -3.47
N ILE A 40 -3.79 7.62 -3.33
CA ILE A 40 -4.10 6.64 -4.37
C ILE A 40 -5.51 6.91 -4.89
N ASN A 41 -5.61 7.34 -6.14
CA ASN A 41 -6.87 7.53 -6.86
C ASN A 41 -7.37 6.20 -7.44
N LEU A 42 -8.36 5.60 -6.78
CA LEU A 42 -8.95 4.32 -7.18
C LEU A 42 -9.87 4.42 -8.41
N SER A 43 -10.24 5.62 -8.86
CA SER A 43 -11.09 5.80 -10.05
C SER A 43 -10.35 5.50 -11.36
N ARG A 44 -9.02 5.49 -11.33
CA ARG A 44 -8.15 5.22 -12.48
C ARG A 44 -7.85 3.72 -12.57
N PRO A 45 -7.68 3.15 -13.78
CA PRO A 45 -7.23 1.77 -13.92
C PRO A 45 -5.80 1.59 -13.37
N PRO A 46 -5.38 0.36 -13.02
CA PRO A 46 -3.98 0.11 -12.62
C PRO A 46 -3.05 0.29 -13.83
N MET A 47 -1.85 0.83 -13.63
CA MET A 47 -0.87 0.96 -14.73
C MET A 47 -0.30 -0.40 -15.17
N PHE A 48 -0.11 -1.30 -14.22
CA PHE A 48 0.56 -2.60 -14.41
C PHE A 48 -0.40 -3.77 -14.20
N ASP A 49 -0.17 -4.88 -14.91
CA ASP A 49 -0.78 -6.17 -14.62
C ASP A 49 -0.13 -6.86 -13.39
N LYS A 50 -0.56 -8.08 -13.06
CA LYS A 50 -0.01 -8.85 -11.92
C LYS A 50 1.48 -9.22 -12.10
N ASP A 51 1.97 -9.26 -13.33
CA ASP A 51 3.34 -9.66 -13.68
C ASP A 51 4.25 -8.44 -13.88
N GLY A 52 3.72 -7.21 -13.76
CA GLY A 52 4.49 -5.97 -13.89
C GLY A 52 4.60 -5.45 -15.32
N HIS A 53 3.80 -5.96 -16.27
CA HIS A 53 3.72 -5.36 -17.60
C HIS A 53 2.83 -4.13 -17.60
N VAL A 54 3.22 -3.10 -18.35
CA VAL A 54 2.40 -1.90 -18.55
C VAL A 54 1.18 -2.25 -19.42
N ILE A 55 -0.01 -2.05 -18.87
CA ILE A 55 -1.29 -2.29 -19.57
C ILE A 55 -2.10 -1.00 -19.77
N HIS A 56 -1.84 0.03 -18.95
CA HIS A 56 -2.46 1.35 -19.06
C HIS A 56 -1.38 2.43 -18.87
N PRO A 57 -0.64 2.81 -19.92
CA PRO A 57 0.50 3.74 -19.80
C PRO A 57 0.11 5.13 -19.32
N ASP A 58 -1.11 5.58 -19.64
CA ASP A 58 -1.65 6.88 -19.21
C ASP A 58 -2.42 6.81 -17.86
N ALA A 59 -2.37 5.66 -17.18
CA ALA A 59 -2.87 5.55 -15.83
C ALA A 59 -1.92 6.26 -14.86
N GLY A 60 -2.49 6.92 -13.86
CA GLY A 60 -1.76 7.53 -12.77
C GLY A 60 -2.65 7.48 -11.55
N ARG A 61 -2.47 6.46 -10.70
CA ARG A 61 -3.20 6.36 -9.44
C ARG A 61 -2.53 7.18 -8.35
N ILE A 62 -1.22 7.36 -8.40
CA ILE A 62 -0.48 8.11 -7.39
C ILE A 62 -0.63 9.59 -7.68
N VAL A 63 -1.27 10.31 -6.74
CA VAL A 63 -1.47 11.76 -6.83
C VAL A 63 -0.95 12.45 -5.57
N HIS A 64 -0.66 13.74 -5.68
CA HIS A 64 -0.17 14.56 -4.57
C HIS A 64 1.09 13.98 -3.87
N LEU A 65 1.99 13.36 -4.65
CA LEU A 65 3.24 12.81 -4.14
C LEU A 65 4.17 13.95 -3.69
N THR A 66 4.55 13.92 -2.43
CA THR A 66 5.40 14.94 -1.80
C THR A 66 6.49 14.31 -0.94
N PHE A 67 7.63 14.99 -0.86
CA PHE A 67 8.75 14.69 0.02
C PHE A 67 9.15 16.00 0.73
N ASP A 68 9.28 15.96 2.07
CA ASP A 68 9.54 17.14 2.90
C ASP A 68 8.61 18.35 2.62
N GLY A 69 7.35 18.05 2.28
CA GLY A 69 6.31 19.04 1.98
C GLY A 69 6.36 19.64 0.58
N ALA A 70 7.36 19.28 -0.24
CA ALA A 70 7.46 19.71 -1.64
C ALA A 70 7.01 18.58 -2.60
N PRO A 71 6.42 18.91 -3.77
CA PRO A 71 6.14 17.91 -4.80
C PRO A 71 7.42 17.18 -5.23
N VAL A 72 7.31 15.86 -5.42
CA VAL A 72 8.41 15.08 -6.00
C VAL A 72 8.50 15.39 -7.50
N ALA A 73 9.68 15.76 -7.96
CA ALA A 73 9.98 16.00 -9.37
C ALA A 73 10.75 14.82 -9.98
N ASP A 74 10.68 14.67 -11.30
CA ASP A 74 11.25 13.51 -12.03
C ASP A 74 12.77 13.40 -11.92
N ASP A 75 13.46 14.51 -11.65
CA ASP A 75 14.91 14.58 -11.49
C ASP A 75 15.39 14.33 -10.04
N MET A 76 14.47 14.21 -9.08
CA MET A 76 14.81 13.92 -7.69
C MET A 76 15.33 12.49 -7.55
N GLN A 77 16.46 12.35 -6.88
CA GLN A 77 17.06 11.05 -6.58
C GLN A 77 16.84 10.66 -5.12
N PHE A 78 16.43 9.41 -4.92
CA PHE A 78 16.16 8.85 -3.60
C PHE A 78 16.99 7.59 -3.37
N ILE A 79 17.43 7.39 -2.14
CA ILE A 79 17.92 6.09 -1.67
C ILE A 79 16.75 5.41 -0.96
N VAL A 80 16.32 4.27 -1.49
CA VAL A 80 15.21 3.49 -0.92
C VAL A 80 15.77 2.29 -0.18
N ALA A 81 15.53 2.22 1.13
CA ALA A 81 15.80 1.02 1.91
C ALA A 81 14.70 -0.02 1.64
N THR A 82 15.10 -1.21 1.19
CA THR A 82 14.17 -2.30 0.87
C THR A 82 14.81 -3.67 1.13
N ASN A 83 14.04 -4.75 0.98
CA ASN A 83 14.54 -6.12 1.10
C ASN A 83 15.26 -6.59 -0.18
N ASN A 84 16.04 -7.67 -0.05
CA ASN A 84 16.79 -8.25 -1.16
C ASN A 84 15.91 -8.74 -2.32
N TYR A 85 14.69 -9.23 -2.05
CA TYR A 85 13.75 -9.64 -3.10
C TYR A 85 13.41 -8.46 -4.02
N ARG A 86 13.01 -7.31 -3.47
CA ARG A 86 12.66 -6.13 -4.26
C ARG A 86 13.88 -5.50 -4.91
N ALA A 87 14.97 -5.35 -4.17
CA ALA A 87 16.23 -4.79 -4.68
C ALA A 87 16.76 -5.58 -5.88
N GLY A 88 16.66 -6.92 -5.83
CA GLY A 88 17.09 -7.83 -6.89
C GLY A 88 16.12 -7.97 -8.07
N GLY A 89 15.05 -7.17 -8.16
CA GLY A 89 14.12 -7.19 -9.31
C GLY A 89 12.84 -8.00 -9.09
N GLY A 90 12.64 -8.57 -7.90
CA GLY A 90 11.41 -9.29 -7.54
C GLY A 90 10.16 -8.44 -7.78
N GLY A 91 9.07 -9.10 -8.19
CA GLY A 91 7.77 -8.50 -8.51
C GLY A 91 7.75 -7.56 -9.73
N ASN A 92 8.86 -7.48 -10.48
CA ASN A 92 9.02 -6.66 -11.69
C ASN A 92 8.68 -5.18 -11.45
N PHE A 93 9.30 -4.61 -10.42
CA PHE A 93 9.14 -3.19 -10.10
C PHE A 93 10.05 -2.34 -10.99
N PRO A 94 9.54 -1.26 -11.61
CA PRO A 94 10.39 -0.32 -12.34
C PRO A 94 11.50 0.25 -11.45
N GLY A 95 12.72 0.30 -11.97
CA GLY A 95 13.88 0.88 -11.27
C GLY A 95 14.55 -0.03 -10.24
N THR A 96 14.29 -1.34 -10.26
CA THR A 96 14.98 -2.34 -9.42
C THR A 96 15.74 -3.37 -10.25
N GLY A 97 16.68 -4.10 -9.63
CA GLY A 97 17.51 -5.14 -10.26
C GLY A 97 18.95 -4.71 -10.56
N ASP A 98 19.18 -3.43 -10.86
CA ASP A 98 20.49 -2.87 -11.23
C ASP A 98 20.88 -1.59 -10.45
N THR A 99 20.05 -1.18 -9.49
CA THR A 99 20.19 0.09 -8.74
C THR A 99 20.72 -0.08 -7.31
N ILE A 100 21.30 -1.25 -7.00
CA ILE A 100 21.81 -1.55 -5.65
C ILE A 100 23.10 -0.77 -5.39
N ILE A 101 23.06 0.16 -4.44
CA ILE A 101 24.24 0.93 -4.01
C ILE A 101 24.83 0.45 -2.68
N PHE A 102 24.09 -0.37 -1.94
CA PHE A 102 24.52 -0.97 -0.67
C PHE A 102 23.72 -2.24 -0.38
N GLU A 103 24.40 -3.33 -0.03
CA GLU A 103 23.81 -4.57 0.45
C GLU A 103 24.44 -4.93 1.80
N GLY A 104 23.61 -4.99 2.84
CA GLY A 104 24.03 -5.41 4.18
C GLY A 104 23.89 -6.91 4.37
N PRO A 105 24.71 -7.56 5.21
CA PRO A 105 24.61 -8.99 5.50
C PRO A 105 23.46 -9.34 6.46
N ASP A 106 22.87 -8.34 7.11
CA ASP A 106 21.84 -8.51 8.13
C ASP A 106 20.49 -8.84 7.48
N THR A 107 19.83 -9.89 7.94
CA THR A 107 18.45 -10.18 7.50
C THR A 107 17.47 -9.21 8.14
N ASN A 108 16.30 -8.99 7.51
CA ASN A 108 15.23 -8.17 8.09
C ASN A 108 14.86 -8.62 9.52
N ARG A 109 14.88 -9.93 9.78
CA ARG A 109 14.60 -10.48 11.11
C ARG A 109 15.67 -10.07 12.12
N ASP A 110 16.94 -10.16 11.74
CA ASP A 110 18.05 -9.78 12.62
C ASP A 110 18.03 -8.29 12.94
N VAL A 111 17.68 -7.44 11.97
CA VAL A 111 17.51 -6.00 12.17
C VAL A 111 16.42 -5.73 13.20
N VAL A 112 15.25 -6.35 13.07
CA VAL A 112 14.13 -6.18 14.02
C VAL A 112 14.48 -6.71 15.41
N VAL A 113 15.08 -7.90 15.49
CA VAL A 113 15.52 -8.49 16.78
C VAL A 113 16.51 -7.56 17.47
N ARG A 114 17.55 -7.12 16.76
CA ARG A 114 18.56 -6.19 17.30
C ARG A 114 17.93 -4.88 17.75
N TYR A 115 16.97 -4.35 17.00
CA TYR A 115 16.24 -3.14 17.37
C TYR A 115 15.47 -3.31 18.69
N ILE A 116 14.70 -4.39 18.82
CA ILE A 116 13.93 -4.69 20.04
C ILE A 116 14.87 -4.97 21.21
N SER A 117 15.89 -5.81 21.03
CA SER A 117 16.85 -6.12 22.09
C SER A 117 17.58 -4.88 22.61
N LYS A 118 17.87 -3.91 21.73
CA LYS A 118 18.54 -2.66 22.11
C LYS A 118 17.61 -1.69 22.85
N HIS A 119 16.34 -1.58 22.44
CA HIS A 119 15.43 -0.56 22.98
C HIS A 119 14.47 -1.10 24.06
N GLY A 120 14.37 -2.44 24.22
CA GLY A 120 13.44 -3.08 25.13
C GLY A 120 11.99 -2.93 24.66
N THR A 121 11.16 -2.25 25.46
CA THR A 121 9.78 -1.96 25.10
C THR A 121 9.72 -0.92 23.99
N ILE A 122 9.15 -1.30 22.86
CA ILE A 122 8.91 -0.40 21.73
C ILE A 122 7.44 0.05 21.72
N THR A 123 7.21 1.33 21.46
CA THR A 123 5.88 1.87 21.18
C THR A 123 5.87 2.31 19.72
N PRO A 124 5.36 1.46 18.80
CA PRO A 124 5.33 1.80 17.39
C PRO A 124 4.45 3.03 17.18
N SER A 125 4.99 4.07 16.53
CA SER A 125 4.17 5.15 15.98
C SER A 125 3.90 4.85 14.52
N THR A 126 2.63 4.68 14.15
CA THR A 126 2.24 4.58 12.74
C THR A 126 2.14 5.98 12.16
N GLN A 127 3.08 6.35 11.30
CA GLN A 127 2.94 7.56 10.49
C GLN A 127 2.05 7.22 9.30
N ILE A 128 0.82 7.77 9.28
CA ILE A 128 0.01 7.72 8.07
C ILE A 128 0.62 8.66 7.05
N ASN A 129 1.28 8.04 6.09
CA ASN A 129 1.97 8.70 5.00
C ASN A 129 1.17 8.61 3.69
N TRP A 130 0.12 7.80 3.59
CA TRP A 130 -0.74 7.78 2.42
C TRP A 130 -2.20 7.53 2.77
N ARG A 131 -3.10 7.85 1.82
CA ARG A 131 -4.54 7.59 1.90
C ARG A 131 -5.13 7.34 0.51
N PHE A 132 -6.37 6.88 0.43
CA PHE A 132 -7.11 6.95 -0.83
C PHE A 132 -7.51 8.39 -1.13
N ALA A 133 -7.49 8.77 -2.41
CA ALA A 133 -8.04 10.06 -2.83
C ALA A 133 -9.56 10.05 -2.58
N PRO A 134 -10.17 11.15 -2.11
CA PRO A 134 -11.59 11.16 -1.78
C PRO A 134 -12.50 10.82 -2.96
N MET A 135 -13.53 9.99 -2.75
CA MET A 135 -14.51 9.61 -3.77
C MET A 135 -15.95 9.68 -3.21
N PRO A 136 -16.55 10.88 -3.08
CA PRO A 136 -17.83 11.08 -2.43
C PRO A 136 -18.94 10.15 -2.95
N GLY A 137 -19.70 9.55 -2.01
CA GLY A 137 -20.77 8.61 -2.32
C GLY A 137 -20.28 7.23 -2.78
N THR A 138 -18.99 6.93 -2.63
CA THR A 138 -18.38 5.65 -2.99
C THR A 138 -18.02 4.88 -1.73
N THR A 139 -18.31 3.59 -1.71
CA THR A 139 -17.86 2.70 -0.64
C THR A 139 -17.21 1.46 -1.22
N VAL A 140 -16.27 0.90 -0.47
CA VAL A 140 -15.56 -0.32 -0.85
C VAL A 140 -15.59 -1.35 0.27
N LEU A 141 -15.54 -2.62 -0.09
CA LEU A 141 -15.56 -3.76 0.83
C LEU A 141 -14.19 -4.42 0.91
N PHE A 142 -13.83 -4.87 2.11
CA PHE A 142 -12.70 -5.77 2.32
C PHE A 142 -13.02 -6.78 3.41
N ASN A 143 -12.34 -7.93 3.36
CA ASN A 143 -12.48 -8.98 4.36
C ASN A 143 -11.24 -9.01 5.25
N THR A 144 -11.41 -9.25 6.54
CA THR A 144 -10.31 -9.46 7.50
C THR A 144 -10.78 -10.36 8.65
N GLY A 145 -9.85 -10.80 9.50
CA GLY A 145 -10.16 -11.71 10.59
C GLY A 145 -11.20 -11.12 11.55
N PRO A 146 -12.08 -11.95 12.15
CA PRO A 146 -13.19 -11.45 12.99
C PRO A 146 -12.75 -10.63 14.20
N LYS A 147 -11.52 -10.84 14.70
CA LYS A 147 -10.93 -10.03 15.78
C LYS A 147 -10.61 -8.59 15.38
N ALA A 148 -10.72 -8.23 14.10
CA ALA A 148 -10.61 -6.84 13.67
C ALA A 148 -11.67 -5.93 14.31
N ALA A 149 -12.81 -6.50 14.73
CA ALA A 149 -13.84 -5.78 15.47
C ALA A 149 -13.27 -5.02 16.69
N ASP A 150 -12.26 -5.58 17.35
CA ASP A 150 -11.63 -4.99 18.55
C ASP A 150 -10.69 -3.81 18.22
N HIS A 151 -10.33 -3.63 16.94
CA HIS A 151 -9.25 -2.73 16.50
C HIS A 151 -9.66 -1.72 15.42
N ILE A 152 -10.89 -1.77 14.91
CA ILE A 152 -11.34 -0.85 13.85
C ILE A 152 -11.25 0.61 14.27
N GLY A 153 -11.55 0.93 15.53
CA GLY A 153 -11.43 2.28 16.07
C GLY A 153 -9.98 2.80 16.11
N ASP A 154 -8.99 1.90 16.06
CA ASP A 154 -7.57 2.25 16.08
C ASP A 154 -7.08 2.70 14.70
N VAL A 155 -7.74 2.28 13.63
CA VAL A 155 -7.39 2.66 12.25
C VAL A 155 -7.74 4.13 12.02
N LYS A 156 -6.74 4.93 11.65
CA LYS A 156 -6.91 6.35 11.31
C LYS A 156 -6.82 6.55 9.80
N GLY A 157 -7.37 7.64 9.29
CA GLY A 157 -7.30 8.03 7.88
C GLY A 157 -8.40 7.47 6.98
N VAL A 158 -9.21 6.54 7.47
CA VAL A 158 -10.41 6.02 6.79
C VAL A 158 -11.55 5.83 7.80
N THR A 159 -12.79 5.88 7.32
CA THR A 159 -13.97 5.50 8.09
C THR A 159 -14.34 4.07 7.73
N ILE A 160 -14.33 3.18 8.72
CA ILE A 160 -14.62 1.75 8.57
C ILE A 160 -15.86 1.40 9.36
N GLU A 161 -16.78 0.66 8.75
CA GLU A 161 -17.97 0.12 9.42
C GLU A 161 -18.16 -1.38 9.11
N PRO A 162 -18.81 -2.16 9.99
CA PRO A 162 -19.18 -3.55 9.70
C PRO A 162 -20.10 -3.65 8.48
N ALA A 163 -19.87 -4.69 7.66
CA ALA A 163 -20.68 -4.99 6.48
C ALA A 163 -21.13 -6.46 6.43
N GLY A 164 -21.18 -7.12 7.60
CA GLY A 164 -21.65 -8.49 7.78
C GLY A 164 -20.53 -9.53 7.68
N ASP A 165 -20.92 -10.76 7.39
CA ASP A 165 -19.99 -11.89 7.26
C ASP A 165 -19.33 -11.90 5.88
N GLY A 166 -18.02 -12.18 5.88
CA GLY A 166 -17.25 -12.47 4.69
C GLY A 166 -17.20 -13.98 4.39
N PRO A 167 -16.62 -14.37 3.25
CA PRO A 167 -16.38 -15.78 2.93
C PRO A 167 -15.40 -16.43 3.92
N ASP A 168 -15.43 -17.76 4.00
CA ASP A 168 -14.43 -18.58 4.72
C ASP A 168 -14.21 -18.21 6.20
N GLY A 169 -15.24 -17.68 6.85
CA GLY A 169 -15.19 -17.29 8.27
C GLY A 169 -14.50 -15.95 8.53
N PHE A 170 -14.21 -15.17 7.49
CA PHE A 170 -13.77 -13.79 7.63
C PHE A 170 -14.95 -12.86 7.97
N ALA A 171 -14.66 -11.72 8.60
CA ALA A 171 -15.61 -10.63 8.73
C ALA A 171 -15.44 -9.66 7.56
N ARG A 172 -16.53 -9.02 7.14
CA ARG A 172 -16.55 -8.05 6.05
C ARG A 172 -16.78 -6.65 6.59
N TYR A 173 -16.02 -5.70 6.05
CA TYR A 173 -16.06 -4.30 6.44
C TYR A 173 -16.14 -3.40 5.22
N ARG A 174 -16.77 -2.24 5.43
CA ARG A 174 -16.94 -1.19 4.44
C ARG A 174 -16.09 0.01 4.79
N ILE A 175 -15.41 0.57 3.79
CA ILE A 175 -14.72 1.85 3.85
C ILE A 175 -15.51 2.87 3.04
N SER A 176 -15.73 4.06 3.60
CA SER A 176 -16.15 5.22 2.83
C SER A 176 -14.94 5.91 2.23
N LEU A 177 -14.97 6.16 0.92
CA LEU A 177 -13.90 6.82 0.18
C LEU A 177 -14.19 8.32 0.00
#